data_AF-A0A6I9TPE2-F1
#
_entry.id   AF-A0A6I9TPE2-F1
#
_cell.length_a   1.000
_cell.length_b   1.000
_cell.length_c   1.000
_cell.angle_alpha   90.00
_cell.angle_beta   90.00
_cell.angle_gamma   90.00
#
_symmetry.space_group_name_H-M   'P 1'
#
loop_
_entity.id
_entity.type
_entity.pdbx_description
1 polymer ?
#
loop_
_entity_poly.entity_id
_entity_poly.type
_entity_poly.pdbx_seq_one_letter_code
_entity_poly.pdbx_strand_id
1 'polypeptide(L)'
;MECAGKGSRTPCAGGPPTRGCHRCRAVAYCSLSHQVSHWSVHRSECKRLEQQMKRADVLNDFPFTFTREATQIQGTRCSFLTRHGIHCLGMWKCECSCGISTTSFDNLRLADGWNLPSELCPCTGPSSPIPKRLTTWKDYCEWRCIPLYSPAALLLHWPLTVYQAIQLAIHQCLLPQISNELRIHYLGPEKELLQLPVFGELQALFPGVRMHIDLVGPAVPHHRDGEQIDLSYARCSQMDCRCKDSVGNHTEIRTTSAPCAVTLQLHAGCYHDCYGELVKDSFPHIILALNAGIAAYTSWLPTLELIKEIKVPAFFSDYCEEASYLAVCCISSATGTAPKIQIQMNPFRQPSRVEESALFLPCYSNCFLFGL
;
A
#
# COMPACT_ATOMS: atom_id res chain seq x y z
N MET A 1 9.13 -18.75 6.23
CA MET A 1 8.58 -18.88 7.60
C MET A 1 9.71 -19.16 8.58
N GLU A 2 9.86 -18.32 9.59
CA GLU A 2 10.91 -18.48 10.61
C GLU A 2 10.40 -19.19 11.86
N CYS A 3 11.31 -19.78 12.64
CA CYS A 3 10.97 -20.33 13.95
C CYS A 3 10.58 -19.18 14.89
N ALA A 4 9.40 -19.23 15.49
CA ALA A 4 8.95 -18.22 16.45
C ALA A 4 9.80 -18.19 17.75
N GLY A 5 10.57 -19.26 18.03
CA GLY A 5 11.55 -19.28 19.11
C GLY A 5 12.97 -18.86 18.70
N LYS A 6 13.15 -18.30 17.50
CA LYS A 6 14.45 -17.77 17.05
C LYS A 6 14.90 -16.65 17.98
N GLY A 7 16.20 -16.64 18.33
CA GLY A 7 16.74 -15.75 19.36
C GLY A 7 16.61 -16.28 20.80
N SER A 8 16.05 -17.48 21.00
CA SER A 8 16.14 -18.18 22.27
C SER A 8 17.57 -18.68 22.56
N ARG A 9 17.81 -19.19 23.79
CA ARG A 9 19.13 -19.60 24.27
C ARG A 9 19.77 -20.73 23.46
N THR A 10 19.00 -21.47 22.67
CA THR A 10 19.49 -22.59 21.85
C THR A 10 19.37 -22.28 20.35
N PRO A 11 20.34 -22.69 19.53
CA PRO A 11 20.27 -22.47 18.08
C PRO A 11 19.03 -23.10 17.45
N CYS A 12 18.56 -22.51 16.34
CA CYS A 12 17.52 -23.14 15.52
C CYS A 12 18.05 -24.43 14.89
N ALA A 13 17.19 -25.44 14.80
CA ALA A 13 17.46 -26.61 13.98
C ALA A 13 17.50 -26.18 12.50
N GLY A 14 18.39 -26.78 11.72
CA GLY A 14 18.47 -26.53 10.28
C GLY A 14 17.17 -26.93 9.58
N GLY A 15 16.68 -26.08 8.68
CA GLY A 15 15.45 -26.31 7.91
C GLY A 15 14.23 -25.53 8.42
N PRO A 16 13.10 -25.59 7.68
CA PRO A 16 11.91 -24.83 8.01
C PRO A 16 11.21 -25.36 9.28
N PRO A 17 10.57 -24.48 10.07
CA PRO A 17 9.83 -24.90 11.25
C PRO A 17 8.58 -25.69 10.87
N THR A 18 8.44 -26.91 11.40
CA THR A 18 7.32 -27.83 11.08
C THR A 18 6.31 -27.97 12.21
N ARG A 19 6.63 -27.54 13.45
CA ARG A 19 5.76 -27.71 14.61
C ARG A 19 4.91 -26.45 14.84
N GLY A 20 3.68 -26.46 14.36
CA GLY A 20 2.72 -25.37 14.59
C GLY A 20 2.17 -25.33 16.02
N CYS A 21 1.79 -24.16 16.51
CA CYS A 21 0.94 -24.08 17.72
C CYS A 21 -0.44 -24.68 17.42
N HIS A 22 -0.81 -25.76 18.11
CA HIS A 22 -2.08 -26.48 17.86
C HIS A 22 -3.34 -25.62 18.06
N ARG A 23 -3.25 -24.60 18.92
CA ARG A 23 -4.37 -23.71 19.24
C ARG A 23 -4.54 -22.63 18.18
N CYS A 24 -3.60 -21.70 18.08
CA CYS A 24 -3.75 -20.56 17.19
C CYS A 24 -3.38 -20.86 15.74
N ARG A 25 -2.53 -21.86 15.47
CA ARG A 25 -2.00 -22.21 14.14
C ARG A 25 -1.23 -21.09 13.42
N ALA A 26 -1.01 -19.95 14.07
CA ALA A 26 -0.36 -18.77 13.49
C ALA A 26 1.18 -18.79 13.57
N VAL A 27 1.77 -19.60 14.46
CA VAL A 27 3.23 -19.66 14.69
C VAL A 27 3.77 -21.08 14.55
N ALA A 28 5.05 -21.18 14.17
CA ALA A 28 5.77 -22.43 13.94
C ALA A 28 7.07 -22.49 14.73
N TYR A 29 7.50 -23.69 15.11
CA TYR A 29 8.75 -23.94 15.83
C TYR A 29 9.57 -25.02 15.14
N CYS A 30 10.90 -24.88 15.16
CA CYS A 30 11.80 -25.92 14.66
C CYS A 30 12.03 -27.05 15.69
N SER A 31 11.69 -26.83 16.97
CA SER A 31 11.86 -27.82 18.05
C SER A 31 10.83 -27.63 19.18
N LEU A 32 10.64 -28.68 19.99
CA LEU A 32 9.82 -28.58 21.21
C LEU A 32 10.45 -27.62 22.23
N SER A 33 11.79 -27.59 22.33
CA SER A 33 12.50 -26.68 23.23
C SER A 33 12.18 -25.22 22.93
N HIS A 34 12.17 -24.83 21.65
CA HIS A 34 11.80 -23.47 21.22
C HIS A 34 10.34 -23.15 21.50
N GLN A 35 9.44 -24.10 21.30
CA GLN A 35 8.02 -23.92 21.64
C GLN A 35 7.81 -23.67 23.14
N VAL A 36 8.47 -24.45 24.00
CA VAL A 36 8.39 -24.29 25.46
C VAL A 36 9.03 -22.98 25.90
N SER A 37 10.19 -22.62 25.34
CA SER A 37 10.88 -21.38 25.67
C SER A 37 10.11 -20.13 25.26
N HIS A 38 9.44 -20.15 24.10
CA HIS A 38 8.66 -19.01 23.60
C HIS A 38 7.28 -18.89 24.26
N TRP A 39 6.82 -19.94 24.96
CA TRP A 39 5.46 -19.98 25.52
C TRP A 39 5.16 -18.82 26.49
N SER A 40 6.15 -18.32 27.24
CA SER A 40 5.97 -17.19 28.15
C SER A 40 5.49 -15.93 27.45
N VAL A 41 5.97 -15.68 26.22
CA VAL A 41 5.55 -14.56 25.37
C VAL A 41 4.28 -14.94 24.61
N HIS A 42 4.31 -16.06 23.89
CA HIS A 42 3.21 -16.47 23.03
C HIS A 42 1.87 -16.67 23.75
N ARG A 43 1.87 -17.04 25.05
CA ARG A 43 0.64 -17.31 25.80
C ARG A 43 -0.33 -16.13 25.80
N SER A 44 0.18 -14.89 25.89
CA SER A 44 -0.66 -13.68 25.88
C SER A 44 -1.23 -13.37 24.49
N GLU A 45 -0.52 -13.77 23.43
CA GLU A 45 -0.87 -13.52 22.04
C GLU A 45 -1.76 -14.63 21.45
N CYS A 46 -1.61 -15.86 21.93
CA CYS A 46 -2.17 -17.07 21.33
C CYS A 46 -3.68 -16.99 21.10
N LYS A 47 -4.42 -16.46 22.09
CA LYS A 47 -5.89 -16.28 21.97
C LYS A 47 -6.24 -15.23 20.91
N ARG A 48 -5.47 -14.15 20.80
CA ARG A 48 -5.68 -13.09 19.80
C ARG A 48 -5.41 -13.63 18.40
N LEU A 49 -4.25 -14.28 18.20
CA LEU A 49 -3.87 -14.91 16.92
C LEU A 49 -4.87 -15.99 16.48
N GLU A 50 -5.42 -16.76 17.43
CA GLU A 50 -6.48 -17.74 17.15
C GLU A 50 -7.75 -17.08 16.57
N GLN A 51 -8.15 -15.91 17.08
CA GLN A 51 -9.31 -15.18 16.54
C GLN A 51 -9.03 -14.58 15.17
N GLN A 52 -7.83 -14.04 14.95
CA GLN A 52 -7.42 -13.52 13.65
C GLN A 52 -7.38 -14.63 12.59
N MET A 53 -6.88 -15.82 12.93
CA MET A 53 -6.89 -16.98 12.03
C MET A 53 -8.29 -17.43 11.61
N LYS A 54 -9.32 -17.23 12.46
CA LYS A 54 -10.72 -17.53 12.09
C LYS A 54 -11.26 -16.62 10.99
N ARG A 55 -10.64 -15.47 10.75
CA ARG A 55 -11.04 -14.52 9.70
C ARG A 55 -10.34 -14.78 8.37
N ALA A 56 -9.51 -15.82 8.30
CA ALA A 56 -8.70 -16.08 7.11
C ALA A 56 -9.52 -16.24 5.83
N ASP A 57 -10.67 -16.91 5.90
CA ASP A 57 -11.54 -17.10 4.73
C ASP A 57 -12.07 -15.77 4.18
N VAL A 58 -12.47 -14.86 5.07
CA VAL A 58 -12.92 -13.50 4.69
C VAL A 58 -11.77 -12.70 4.07
N LEU A 59 -10.55 -12.83 4.60
CA LEU A 59 -9.37 -12.16 4.05
C LEU A 59 -8.95 -12.72 2.68
N ASN A 60 -9.32 -13.97 2.37
CA ASN A 60 -9.05 -14.61 1.09
C ASN A 60 -10.17 -14.40 0.06
N ASP A 61 -11.28 -13.77 0.46
CA ASP A 61 -12.42 -13.52 -0.42
C ASP A 61 -12.11 -12.33 -1.34
N PHE A 62 -11.80 -12.66 -2.60
CA PHE A 62 -11.51 -11.72 -3.67
C PHE A 62 -12.29 -12.10 -4.92
N PRO A 63 -12.77 -11.13 -5.72
CA PRO A 63 -13.55 -11.41 -6.93
C PRO A 63 -12.68 -11.85 -8.12
N PHE A 64 -11.36 -11.84 -8.01
CA PHE A 64 -10.44 -12.08 -9.13
C PHE A 64 -10.34 -13.56 -9.47
N THR A 65 -10.18 -13.88 -10.77
CA THR A 65 -10.04 -15.28 -11.19
C THR A 65 -8.69 -15.86 -10.79
N PHE A 66 -7.64 -15.04 -10.77
CA PHE A 66 -6.28 -15.46 -10.45
C PHE A 66 -6.03 -15.72 -8.96
N THR A 67 -6.89 -15.26 -8.04
CA THR A 67 -6.74 -15.54 -6.61
C THR A 67 -7.05 -17.01 -6.28
N ARG A 68 -7.94 -17.63 -7.06
CA ARG A 68 -8.21 -19.08 -6.99
C ARG A 68 -7.02 -19.90 -7.50
N GLU A 69 -6.32 -19.42 -8.53
CA GLU A 69 -5.09 -20.03 -9.03
C GLU A 69 -3.93 -19.90 -8.02
N ALA A 70 -3.86 -18.77 -7.30
CA ALA A 70 -2.85 -18.53 -6.25
C ALA A 70 -3.06 -19.36 -4.97
N THR A 71 -4.30 -19.77 -4.68
CA THR A 71 -4.63 -20.63 -3.53
C THR A 71 -4.50 -22.13 -3.83
N GLN A 72 -4.44 -22.51 -5.11
CA GLN A 72 -4.31 -23.90 -5.60
C GLN A 72 -2.94 -24.15 -6.29
N ILE A 73 -1.85 -24.15 -5.53
CA ILE A 73 -0.56 -24.82 -5.86
C ILE A 73 -0.02 -24.62 -7.31
N GLN A 74 -0.20 -23.47 -7.98
CA GLN A 74 0.44 -23.27 -9.30
C GLN A 74 1.05 -21.88 -9.48
N GLY A 75 2.25 -21.73 -8.91
CA GLY A 75 3.24 -20.75 -9.36
C GLY A 75 3.70 -19.74 -8.32
N THR A 76 4.97 -19.34 -8.39
CA THR A 76 5.51 -18.19 -7.65
C THR A 76 4.94 -16.89 -8.23
N ARG A 77 5.02 -15.77 -7.49
CA ARG A 77 4.61 -14.46 -8.02
C ARG A 77 5.30 -14.10 -9.33
N CYS A 78 6.58 -14.45 -9.46
CA CYS A 78 7.34 -14.34 -10.70
C CYS A 78 6.71 -15.11 -11.88
N SER A 79 6.23 -16.35 -11.66
CA SER A 79 5.58 -17.14 -12.72
C SER A 79 4.23 -16.54 -13.15
N PHE A 80 3.46 -15.97 -12.20
CA PHE A 80 2.23 -15.24 -12.48
C PHE A 80 2.50 -14.02 -13.37
N LEU A 81 3.49 -13.19 -13.00
CA LEU A 81 3.87 -12.01 -13.77
C LEU A 81 4.41 -12.39 -15.16
N THR A 82 5.15 -13.49 -15.27
CA THR A 82 5.68 -13.99 -16.55
C THR A 82 4.56 -14.42 -17.49
N ARG A 83 3.54 -15.13 -16.99
CA ARG A 83 2.35 -15.52 -17.77
C ARG A 83 1.59 -14.32 -18.32
N HIS A 84 1.59 -13.21 -17.59
CA HIS A 84 0.96 -11.96 -18.01
C HIS A 84 1.90 -11.04 -18.82
N GLY A 85 3.14 -11.46 -19.10
CA GLY A 85 4.09 -10.69 -19.91
C GLY A 85 4.59 -9.40 -19.24
N ILE A 86 4.46 -9.28 -17.91
CA ILE A 86 4.75 -8.06 -17.13
C ILE A 86 5.90 -8.26 -16.13
N HIS A 87 6.51 -9.43 -16.12
CA HIS A 87 7.60 -9.73 -15.21
C HIS A 87 8.81 -8.81 -15.42
N CYS A 88 9.28 -8.15 -14.36
CA CYS A 88 10.40 -7.20 -14.38
C CYS A 88 10.21 -5.99 -15.33
N LEU A 89 8.97 -5.66 -15.71
CA LEU A 89 8.67 -4.52 -16.59
C LEU A 89 8.06 -3.35 -15.81
N GLY A 90 8.48 -2.12 -16.12
CA GLY A 90 7.90 -0.88 -15.60
C GLY A 90 7.58 -0.92 -14.10
N MET A 91 6.33 -0.62 -13.76
CA MET A 91 5.80 -0.58 -12.40
C MET A 91 5.76 -1.96 -11.70
N TRP A 92 5.92 -3.06 -12.44
CA TRP A 92 5.83 -4.43 -11.92
C TRP A 92 7.14 -4.97 -11.34
N LYS A 93 8.25 -4.22 -11.48
CA LYS A 93 9.58 -4.68 -11.06
C LYS A 93 9.64 -5.06 -9.58
N CYS A 94 9.02 -4.29 -8.68
CA CYS A 94 9.03 -4.57 -7.24
C CYS A 94 7.92 -5.53 -6.77
N GLU A 95 7.17 -6.13 -7.71
CA GLU A 95 6.13 -7.10 -7.40
C GLU A 95 6.67 -8.51 -7.18
N CYS A 96 7.91 -8.83 -7.59
CA CYS A 96 8.57 -10.10 -7.22
C CYS A 96 9.95 -9.81 -6.63
N SER A 97 10.44 -10.66 -5.73
CA SER A 97 11.76 -10.54 -5.10
C SER A 97 12.91 -10.52 -6.11
N CYS A 98 12.76 -11.15 -7.28
CA CYS A 98 13.79 -11.15 -8.32
C CYS A 98 13.97 -9.80 -9.04
N GLY A 99 12.99 -8.90 -8.98
CA GLY A 99 13.09 -7.61 -9.65
C GLY A 99 13.90 -6.58 -8.87
N ILE A 100 14.04 -6.76 -7.55
CA ILE A 100 14.81 -5.86 -6.67
C ILE A 100 16.32 -5.96 -6.95
N SER A 101 16.82 -7.15 -7.33
CA SER A 101 18.24 -7.35 -7.64
C SER A 101 18.69 -6.74 -8.98
N THR A 102 17.74 -6.30 -9.82
CA THR A 102 18.01 -5.72 -11.15
C THR A 102 17.71 -4.22 -11.24
N THR A 103 17.13 -3.63 -10.19
CA THR A 103 16.78 -2.21 -10.16
C THR A 103 17.89 -1.37 -9.52
N SER A 104 18.67 -0.66 -10.36
CA SER A 104 19.25 0.60 -9.89
C SER A 104 18.13 1.63 -9.77
N PHE A 105 18.06 2.32 -8.63
CA PHE A 105 17.16 3.48 -8.43
C PHE A 105 17.41 4.59 -9.47
N ASP A 106 18.52 4.54 -10.22
CA ASP A 106 18.79 5.49 -11.32
C ASP A 106 17.79 5.38 -12.49
N ASN A 107 17.07 4.25 -12.63
CA ASN A 107 16.10 4.01 -13.72
C ASN A 107 14.64 4.38 -13.37
N LEU A 108 14.41 5.11 -12.26
CA LEU A 108 13.07 5.49 -11.78
C LEU A 108 12.24 6.31 -12.79
N ARG A 109 12.90 7.00 -13.72
CA ARG A 109 12.25 7.89 -14.72
C ARG A 109 11.63 7.18 -15.93
N LEU A 110 11.76 5.85 -16.05
CA LEU A 110 11.44 5.10 -17.29
C LEU A 110 10.25 4.13 -17.15
N ALA A 111 9.59 4.06 -15.99
CA ALA A 111 8.53 3.09 -15.71
C ALA A 111 7.11 3.63 -16.02
N ASP A 112 6.90 4.20 -17.21
CA ASP A 112 5.77 5.11 -17.46
C ASP A 112 4.45 4.45 -17.91
N GLY A 113 4.25 3.17 -17.61
CA GLY A 113 3.07 2.48 -18.12
C GLY A 113 2.73 1.16 -17.48
N TRP A 114 1.49 0.76 -17.74
CA TRP A 114 0.91 -0.48 -17.28
C TRP A 114 1.59 -1.71 -17.88
N ASN A 115 2.22 -1.61 -19.05
CA ASN A 115 2.71 -2.78 -19.81
C ASN A 115 1.59 -3.82 -20.04
N LEU A 116 0.34 -3.37 -20.03
CA LEU A 116 -0.85 -4.16 -20.26
C LEU A 116 -1.64 -3.58 -21.43
N PRO A 117 -2.40 -4.40 -22.16
CA PRO A 117 -3.41 -3.93 -23.12
C PRO A 117 -4.40 -2.94 -22.47
N SER A 118 -5.02 -2.06 -23.28
CA SER A 118 -5.89 -1.01 -22.76
C SER A 118 -7.14 -1.57 -22.04
N GLU A 119 -7.63 -2.73 -22.46
CA GLU A 119 -8.76 -3.42 -21.83
C GLU A 119 -8.45 -3.98 -20.43
N LEU A 120 -7.17 -4.13 -20.07
CA LEU A 120 -6.76 -4.66 -18.76
C LEU A 120 -6.34 -3.57 -17.79
N CYS A 121 -6.32 -2.29 -18.19
CA CYS A 121 -5.77 -1.25 -17.34
C CYS A 121 -6.46 0.10 -17.50
N PRO A 122 -6.50 0.91 -16.43
CA PRO A 122 -7.08 2.25 -16.47
C PRO A 122 -6.12 3.25 -17.12
N CYS A 123 -5.90 3.13 -18.43
CA CYS A 123 -4.98 4.00 -19.19
C CYS A 123 -5.62 5.29 -19.73
N THR A 124 -6.93 5.45 -19.53
CA THR A 124 -7.70 6.62 -19.95
C THR A 124 -8.74 6.96 -18.88
N GLY A 125 -9.43 8.09 -19.04
CA GLY A 125 -10.53 8.48 -18.14
C GLY A 125 -11.69 7.48 -18.16
N PRO A 126 -12.49 7.44 -17.07
CA PRO A 126 -13.64 6.55 -16.97
C PRO A 126 -14.73 6.94 -17.99
N SER A 127 -15.48 5.95 -18.47
CA SER A 127 -16.58 6.17 -19.44
C SER A 127 -17.84 6.76 -18.80
N SER A 128 -17.97 6.68 -17.48
CA SER A 128 -19.07 7.23 -16.71
C SER A 128 -18.55 7.92 -15.44
N PRO A 129 -19.31 8.87 -14.87
CA PRO A 129 -18.99 9.46 -13.57
C PRO A 129 -18.78 8.38 -12.50
N ILE A 130 -17.94 8.67 -11.51
CA ILE A 130 -17.71 7.77 -10.37
C ILE A 130 -19.04 7.53 -9.63
N PRO A 131 -19.34 6.27 -9.23
CA PRO A 131 -20.46 6.00 -8.33
C PRO A 131 -20.31 6.76 -7.00
N LYS A 132 -21.44 6.98 -6.30
CA LYS A 132 -21.44 7.68 -5.00
C LYS A 132 -20.44 7.10 -3.99
N ARG A 133 -20.23 5.78 -4.03
CA ARG A 133 -19.25 5.07 -3.22
C ARG A 133 -18.85 3.79 -3.93
N LEU A 134 -17.55 3.54 -4.01
CA LEU A 134 -16.99 2.24 -4.38
C LEU A 134 -16.74 1.48 -3.08
N THR A 135 -17.26 0.26 -2.95
CA THR A 135 -17.17 -0.52 -1.71
C THR A 135 -16.41 -1.83 -1.87
N THR A 136 -16.27 -2.33 -3.10
CA THR A 136 -15.57 -3.58 -3.39
C THR A 136 -14.73 -3.47 -4.64
N TRP A 137 -13.76 -4.39 -4.80
CA TRP A 137 -13.02 -4.58 -6.05
C TRP A 137 -13.94 -4.79 -7.25
N LYS A 138 -15.08 -5.49 -7.06
CA LYS A 138 -16.05 -5.74 -8.13
C LYS A 138 -16.69 -4.43 -8.62
N ASP A 139 -17.11 -3.56 -7.70
CA ASP A 139 -17.68 -2.25 -8.03
C ASP A 139 -16.69 -1.43 -8.88
N TYR A 140 -15.42 -1.39 -8.47
CA TYR A 140 -14.38 -0.65 -9.17
C TYR A 140 -14.12 -1.21 -10.57
N CYS A 141 -13.94 -2.54 -10.67
CA CYS A 141 -13.68 -3.22 -11.94
C CYS A 141 -14.85 -3.04 -12.93
N GLU A 142 -16.09 -3.16 -12.47
CA GLU A 142 -17.29 -2.92 -13.30
C GLU A 142 -17.34 -1.47 -13.79
N TRP A 143 -17.14 -0.50 -12.90
CA TRP A 143 -17.12 0.93 -13.27
C TRP A 143 -16.00 1.27 -14.26
N ARG A 144 -14.80 0.70 -14.07
CA ARG A 144 -13.66 0.92 -14.97
C ARG A 144 -13.66 0.05 -16.22
N CYS A 145 -14.64 -0.86 -16.36
CA CYS A 145 -14.68 -1.87 -17.41
C CYS A 145 -13.39 -2.70 -17.49
N ILE A 146 -12.78 -3.01 -16.33
CA ILE A 146 -11.59 -3.84 -16.22
C ILE A 146 -12.02 -5.26 -15.83
N PRO A 147 -11.65 -6.30 -16.59
CA PRO A 147 -12.05 -7.66 -16.29
C PRO A 147 -11.34 -8.20 -15.03
N LEU A 148 -12.02 -9.09 -14.31
CA LEU A 148 -11.55 -9.70 -13.05
C LEU A 148 -10.36 -10.66 -13.21
N TYR A 149 -9.87 -10.90 -14.43
CA TYR A 149 -8.62 -11.60 -14.68
C TYR A 149 -7.44 -10.64 -14.89
N SER A 150 -7.67 -9.31 -14.94
CA SER A 150 -6.59 -8.35 -15.08
C SER A 150 -5.68 -8.32 -13.85
N PRO A 151 -4.35 -8.36 -14.02
CA PRO A 151 -3.42 -8.22 -12.90
C PRO A 151 -3.33 -6.79 -12.35
N ALA A 152 -3.96 -5.79 -12.98
CA ALA A 152 -3.86 -4.37 -12.59
C ALA A 152 -4.22 -4.10 -11.13
N ALA A 153 -5.09 -4.93 -10.53
CA ALA A 153 -5.44 -4.84 -9.11
C ALA A 153 -4.24 -5.00 -8.15
N LEU A 154 -3.15 -5.66 -8.60
CA LEU A 154 -1.91 -5.74 -7.83
C LEU A 154 -1.19 -4.40 -7.67
N LEU A 155 -1.51 -3.41 -8.50
CA LEU A 155 -0.97 -2.05 -8.38
C LEU A 155 -2.04 -1.06 -7.90
N LEU A 156 -3.28 -1.22 -8.38
CA LEU A 156 -4.39 -0.31 -8.07
C LEU A 156 -4.80 -0.28 -6.60
N HIS A 157 -4.35 -1.24 -5.78
CA HIS A 157 -4.58 -1.18 -4.35
C HIS A 157 -4.00 0.09 -3.72
N TRP A 158 -2.94 0.70 -4.26
CA TRP A 158 -2.39 1.97 -3.74
C TRP A 158 -3.41 3.12 -3.80
N PRO A 159 -3.84 3.59 -5.00
CA PRO A 159 -4.80 4.69 -5.08
C PRO A 159 -6.16 4.34 -4.49
N LEU A 160 -6.58 3.07 -4.52
CA LEU A 160 -7.85 2.66 -3.93
C LEU A 160 -7.81 2.60 -2.40
N THR A 161 -6.65 2.33 -1.80
CA THR A 161 -6.46 2.45 -0.35
C THR A 161 -6.49 3.92 0.07
N VAL A 162 -5.86 4.81 -0.72
CA VAL A 162 -5.95 6.28 -0.52
C VAL A 162 -7.41 6.73 -0.60
N TYR A 163 -8.15 6.29 -1.62
CA TYR A 163 -9.58 6.55 -1.76
C TYR A 163 -10.36 6.09 -0.52
N GLN A 164 -10.15 4.85 -0.07
CA GLN A 164 -10.85 4.30 1.09
C GLN A 164 -10.55 5.09 2.38
N ALA A 165 -9.30 5.49 2.61
CA ALA A 165 -8.93 6.31 3.76
C ALA A 165 -9.64 7.68 3.74
N ILE A 166 -9.67 8.34 2.59
CA ILE A 166 -10.38 9.63 2.42
C ILE A 166 -11.88 9.45 2.61
N GLN A 167 -12.50 8.40 2.05
CA GLN A 167 -13.93 8.12 2.25
C GLN A 167 -14.27 7.89 3.73
N LEU A 168 -13.41 7.17 4.46
CA LEU A 168 -13.56 6.99 5.90
C LEU A 168 -13.43 8.32 6.66
N ALA A 169 -12.47 9.16 6.28
CA ALA A 169 -12.27 10.47 6.87
C ALA A 169 -13.47 11.40 6.65
N ILE A 170 -14.04 11.43 5.44
CA ILE A 170 -15.26 12.17 5.12
C ILE A 170 -16.45 11.64 5.93
N HIS A 171 -16.65 10.32 5.95
CA HIS A 171 -17.76 9.69 6.67
C HIS A 171 -17.73 9.98 8.19
N GLN A 172 -16.53 10.14 8.74
CA GLN A 172 -16.30 10.40 10.16
C GLN A 172 -16.16 11.89 10.48
N CYS A 173 -16.50 12.75 9.50
CA CYS A 173 -16.42 14.21 9.59
C CYS A 173 -15.03 14.72 10.01
N LEU A 174 -13.97 14.00 9.62
CA LEU A 174 -12.58 14.38 9.87
C LEU A 174 -12.04 15.34 8.81
N LEU A 175 -12.58 15.26 7.59
CA LEU A 175 -12.29 16.19 6.53
C LEU A 175 -13.47 17.15 6.32
N PRO A 176 -13.21 18.45 6.10
CA PRO A 176 -14.25 19.34 5.59
C PRO A 176 -14.67 18.88 4.19
N GLN A 177 -15.78 19.41 3.69
CA GLN A 177 -16.22 19.12 2.33
C GLN A 177 -15.08 19.47 1.37
N ILE A 178 -14.52 18.45 0.71
CA ILE A 178 -13.44 18.61 -0.27
C ILE A 178 -14.01 19.48 -1.39
N SER A 179 -13.52 20.71 -1.50
CA SER A 179 -14.01 21.66 -2.50
C SER A 179 -13.27 21.42 -3.82
N ASN A 180 -12.07 21.98 -3.95
CA ASN A 180 -11.32 21.99 -5.20
C ASN A 180 -9.89 21.46 -5.05
N GLU A 181 -9.42 21.25 -3.83
CA GLU A 181 -8.04 20.86 -3.55
C GLU A 181 -7.96 19.95 -2.33
N LEU A 182 -7.11 18.93 -2.41
CA LEU A 182 -6.77 18.03 -1.33
C LEU A 182 -5.25 17.90 -1.26
N ARG A 183 -4.70 18.11 -0.05
CA ARG A 183 -3.27 18.01 0.23
C ARG A 183 -3.02 16.83 1.16
N ILE A 184 -2.19 15.91 0.72
CA ILE A 184 -1.92 14.65 1.38
C ILE A 184 -0.43 14.60 1.70
N HIS A 185 -0.07 14.42 2.96
CA HIS A 185 1.29 13.97 3.30
C HIS A 185 1.28 12.44 3.35
N TYR A 186 1.92 11.81 2.37
CA TYR A 186 2.08 10.36 2.26
C TYR A 186 3.43 9.94 2.84
N LEU A 187 3.43 9.19 3.93
CA LEU A 187 4.63 8.88 4.71
C LEU A 187 5.14 7.47 4.44
N GLY A 188 6.46 7.34 4.37
CA GLY A 188 7.15 6.06 4.24
C GLY A 188 6.93 5.34 2.89
N PRO A 189 6.93 6.03 1.73
CA PRO A 189 6.82 5.34 0.45
C PRO A 189 8.07 4.47 0.19
N GLU A 190 7.85 3.22 -0.23
CA GLU A 190 8.94 2.31 -0.61
C GLU A 190 8.69 1.80 -2.03
N LYS A 191 7.86 0.76 -2.18
CA LYS A 191 7.50 0.20 -3.49
C LYS A 191 6.79 1.21 -4.37
N GLU A 192 6.04 2.11 -3.74
CA GLU A 192 5.30 3.20 -4.34
C GLU A 192 6.20 4.12 -5.16
N LEU A 193 7.47 4.31 -4.76
CA LEU A 193 8.44 5.13 -5.50
C LEU A 193 8.74 4.58 -6.90
N LEU A 194 8.58 3.27 -7.11
CA LEU A 194 8.70 2.60 -8.41
C LEU A 194 7.36 2.53 -9.17
N GLN A 195 6.27 2.99 -8.55
CA GLN A 195 4.89 2.83 -9.02
C GLN A 195 4.11 4.15 -9.00
N LEU A 196 4.81 5.29 -8.97
CA LEU A 196 4.22 6.63 -8.93
C LEU A 196 3.13 6.85 -10.01
N PRO A 197 3.26 6.38 -11.27
CA PRO A 197 2.22 6.59 -12.28
C PRO A 197 0.87 5.97 -11.94
N VAL A 198 0.81 4.96 -11.04
CA VAL A 198 -0.45 4.36 -10.58
C VAL A 198 -1.32 5.38 -9.84
N PHE A 199 -0.72 6.34 -9.14
CA PHE A 199 -1.45 7.40 -8.43
C PHE A 199 -2.20 8.36 -9.37
N GLY A 200 -1.90 8.34 -10.68
CA GLY A 200 -2.68 9.06 -11.68
C GLY A 200 -4.15 8.60 -11.73
N GLU A 201 -4.47 7.42 -11.21
CA GLU A 201 -5.84 6.93 -11.05
C GLU A 201 -6.69 7.80 -10.11
N LEU A 202 -6.07 8.53 -9.17
CA LEU A 202 -6.79 9.37 -8.20
C LEU A 202 -7.61 10.47 -8.88
N GLN A 203 -7.22 10.91 -10.08
CA GLN A 203 -7.99 11.89 -10.86
C GLN A 203 -9.38 11.34 -11.28
N ALA A 204 -9.49 10.02 -11.51
CA ALA A 204 -10.77 9.37 -11.80
C ALA A 204 -11.60 9.19 -10.52
N LEU A 205 -10.92 8.93 -9.41
CA LEU A 205 -11.53 8.66 -8.11
C LEU A 205 -12.08 9.95 -7.43
N PHE A 206 -11.53 11.11 -7.78
CA PHE A 206 -11.93 12.41 -7.24
C PHE A 206 -12.05 13.47 -8.36
N PRO A 207 -13.05 13.34 -9.25
CA PRO A 207 -13.19 14.25 -10.37
C PRO A 207 -13.38 15.70 -9.90
N GLY A 208 -12.62 16.63 -10.48
CA GLY A 208 -12.68 18.06 -10.15
C GLY A 208 -11.89 18.48 -8.92
N VAL A 209 -11.24 17.55 -8.22
CA VAL A 209 -10.36 17.85 -7.08
C VAL A 209 -8.90 17.84 -7.54
N ARG A 210 -8.17 18.91 -7.26
CA ARG A 210 -6.70 18.94 -7.43
C ARG A 210 -6.05 18.28 -6.24
N MET A 211 -5.27 17.23 -6.47
CA MET A 211 -4.52 16.56 -5.43
C MET A 211 -3.06 16.97 -5.45
N HIS A 212 -2.56 17.38 -4.30
CA HIS A 212 -1.14 17.53 -4.04
C HIS A 212 -0.73 16.48 -3.01
N ILE A 213 0.27 15.67 -3.36
CA ILE A 213 0.73 14.56 -2.51
C ILE A 213 2.22 14.70 -2.26
N ASP A 214 2.59 15.02 -1.02
CA ASP A 214 3.97 15.02 -0.56
C ASP A 214 4.34 13.62 -0.10
N LEU A 215 5.16 12.93 -0.88
CA LEU A 215 5.72 11.61 -0.55
C LEU A 215 6.99 11.80 0.27
N VAL A 216 6.91 11.57 1.57
CA VAL A 216 7.96 11.86 2.54
C VAL A 216 8.49 10.56 3.15
N GLY A 217 9.78 10.29 3.02
CA GLY A 217 10.36 9.14 3.70
C GLY A 217 11.86 8.94 3.46
N PRO A 218 12.53 8.15 4.30
CA PRO A 218 13.96 7.88 4.18
C PRO A 218 14.33 7.05 2.94
N ALA A 219 13.36 6.36 2.33
CA ALA A 219 13.57 5.59 1.10
C ALA A 219 13.54 6.45 -0.17
N VAL A 220 13.09 7.72 -0.08
CA VAL A 220 13.18 8.66 -1.20
C VAL A 220 14.67 8.95 -1.46
N PRO A 221 15.18 8.70 -2.68
CA PRO A 221 16.58 8.96 -2.99
C PRO A 221 16.90 10.46 -2.88
N HIS A 222 17.99 10.82 -2.20
CA HIS A 222 18.39 12.22 -2.01
C HIS A 222 18.53 13.02 -3.32
N HIS A 223 18.88 12.38 -4.44
CA HIS A 223 18.98 13.06 -5.74
C HIS A 223 17.61 13.40 -6.39
N ARG A 224 16.51 12.88 -5.83
CA ARG A 224 15.13 13.19 -6.22
C ARG A 224 14.41 14.04 -5.17
N ASP A 225 15.10 14.45 -4.12
CA ASP A 225 14.54 15.33 -3.11
C ASP A 225 14.06 16.65 -3.74
N GLY A 226 12.85 17.06 -3.44
CA GLY A 226 12.17 18.22 -4.05
C GLY A 226 11.63 17.99 -5.46
N GLU A 227 11.76 16.78 -6.05
CA GLU A 227 11.24 16.50 -7.39
C GLU A 227 9.70 16.58 -7.41
N GLN A 228 9.17 17.45 -8.27
CA GLN A 228 7.74 17.57 -8.54
C GLN A 228 7.36 16.80 -9.81
N ILE A 229 6.27 16.04 -9.73
CA ILE A 229 5.81 15.15 -10.79
C ILE A 229 4.32 15.36 -11.02
N ASP A 230 3.96 15.85 -12.21
CA ASP A 230 2.58 15.93 -12.65
C ASP A 230 2.12 14.60 -13.25
N LEU A 231 1.09 13.99 -12.69
CA LEU A 231 0.59 12.70 -13.14
C LEU A 231 -0.55 12.83 -14.15
N SER A 232 -0.48 11.97 -15.16
CA SER A 232 -1.60 11.64 -16.04
C SER A 232 -1.93 10.15 -15.90
N TYR A 233 -2.93 9.65 -16.62
CA TYR A 233 -3.19 8.21 -16.64
C TYR A 233 -1.97 7.47 -17.20
N ALA A 234 -1.46 6.49 -16.46
CA ALA A 234 -0.35 5.65 -16.92
C ALA A 234 -0.73 4.94 -18.24
N ARG A 235 0.21 4.87 -19.19
CA ARG A 235 -0.09 4.42 -20.55
C ARG A 235 -0.23 2.90 -20.64
N CYS A 236 -1.07 2.41 -21.55
CA CYS A 236 -1.12 0.98 -21.89
C CYS A 236 0.01 0.59 -22.86
N SER A 237 0.10 -0.70 -23.21
CA SER A 237 1.06 -1.23 -24.19
C SER A 237 0.58 -1.19 -25.65
N GLN A 238 -0.73 -1.01 -25.90
CA GLN A 238 -1.27 -0.92 -27.26
C GLN A 238 -0.80 0.36 -27.97
N MET A 239 -0.38 0.23 -29.23
CA MET A 239 0.14 1.33 -30.05
C MET A 239 -0.97 2.30 -30.48
N ASP A 240 -2.09 1.77 -30.96
CA ASP A 240 -3.21 2.55 -31.50
C ASP A 240 -4.20 3.02 -30.42
N CYS A 241 -3.79 2.98 -29.16
CA CYS A 241 -4.64 3.40 -28.06
C CYS A 241 -4.59 4.93 -27.92
N ARG A 242 -5.76 5.54 -27.74
CA ARG A 242 -5.90 7.00 -27.50
C ARG A 242 -5.07 7.54 -26.33
N CYS A 243 -4.64 6.70 -25.39
CA CYS A 243 -3.73 7.13 -24.32
C CYS A 243 -2.34 7.56 -24.85
N LYS A 244 -2.04 7.28 -26.12
CA LYS A 244 -0.83 7.68 -26.84
C LYS A 244 -1.01 8.99 -27.62
N ASP A 245 -2.23 9.44 -27.87
CA ASP A 245 -2.49 10.63 -28.72
C ASP A 245 -2.02 11.95 -28.06
N SER A 246 -1.79 11.94 -26.74
CA SER A 246 -1.35 13.11 -25.96
C SER A 246 0.15 13.43 -26.06
N VAL A 247 0.83 13.09 -27.18
CA VAL A 247 2.24 13.46 -27.39
C VAL A 247 2.36 14.96 -27.65
N GLY A 248 2.42 15.75 -26.57
CA GLY A 248 3.22 16.97 -26.56
C GLY A 248 4.63 16.60 -26.11
N ASN A 249 5.62 16.88 -26.95
CA ASN A 249 7.04 16.65 -26.70
C ASN A 249 7.47 17.07 -25.28
N HIS A 250 8.31 16.25 -24.63
CA HIS A 250 8.95 16.54 -23.33
C HIS A 250 9.94 17.74 -23.37
N THR A 251 9.82 18.67 -24.32
CA THR A 251 10.70 19.82 -24.52
C THR A 251 9.99 21.14 -24.77
N GLU A 252 8.66 21.23 -24.63
CA GLU A 252 7.97 22.52 -24.67
C GLU A 252 7.48 22.94 -23.28
N ILE A 253 8.02 24.08 -22.84
CA ILE A 253 7.54 24.86 -21.71
C ILE A 253 6.03 25.04 -21.88
N ARG A 254 5.23 24.40 -21.01
CA ARG A 254 3.79 24.61 -20.92
C ARG A 254 3.51 26.08 -20.60
N THR A 255 3.34 26.90 -21.64
CA THR A 255 2.76 28.23 -21.51
C THR A 255 1.24 28.07 -21.62
N THR A 256 0.58 28.15 -20.46
CA THR A 256 -0.89 28.18 -20.23
C THR A 256 -1.73 26.99 -20.72
N SER A 257 -1.99 26.01 -19.86
CA SER A 257 -3.14 25.09 -20.01
C SER A 257 -3.38 24.28 -18.72
N ALA A 258 -4.50 24.53 -18.03
CA ALA A 258 -5.11 23.81 -16.89
C ALA A 258 -4.18 23.10 -15.86
N PRO A 259 -4.32 23.38 -14.54
CA PRO A 259 -3.54 22.68 -13.50
C PRO A 259 -3.75 21.16 -13.55
N CYS A 260 -2.68 20.40 -13.31
CA CYS A 260 -2.73 18.95 -13.22
C CYS A 260 -3.69 18.51 -12.10
N ALA A 261 -4.45 17.44 -12.33
CA ALA A 261 -5.39 16.92 -11.33
C ALA A 261 -4.66 16.23 -10.16
N VAL A 262 -3.48 15.65 -10.40
CA VAL A 262 -2.65 14.99 -9.37
C VAL A 262 -1.20 15.39 -9.56
N THR A 263 -0.62 16.01 -8.55
CA THR A 263 0.80 16.38 -8.50
C THR A 263 1.43 15.70 -7.28
N LEU A 264 2.58 15.06 -7.50
CA LEU A 264 3.40 14.48 -6.45
C LEU A 264 4.62 15.36 -6.18
N GLN A 265 5.07 15.41 -4.94
CA GLN A 265 6.36 15.98 -4.58
C GLN A 265 7.12 15.02 -3.67
N LEU A 266 8.39 14.76 -3.97
CA LEU A 266 9.21 13.80 -3.25
C LEU A 266 10.07 14.51 -2.20
N HIS A 267 10.14 13.96 -0.99
CA HIS A 267 10.93 14.52 0.11
C HIS A 267 11.71 13.41 0.83
N ALA A 268 13.03 13.54 0.83
CA ALA A 268 13.95 12.60 1.46
C ALA A 268 14.16 12.94 2.93
N GLY A 269 13.85 11.98 3.81
CA GLY A 269 14.06 12.11 5.25
C GLY A 269 12.87 11.64 6.06
N CYS A 270 13.03 11.66 7.39
CA CYS A 270 11.93 11.37 8.29
C CYS A 270 10.94 12.53 8.32
N TYR A 271 9.65 12.23 8.42
CA TYR A 271 8.59 13.26 8.41
C TYR A 271 8.79 14.34 9.48
N HIS A 272 9.20 13.96 10.69
CA HIS A 272 9.45 14.90 11.79
C HIS A 272 10.61 15.87 11.53
N ASP A 273 11.57 15.50 10.68
CA ASP A 273 12.68 16.37 10.30
C ASP A 273 12.29 17.31 9.15
N CYS A 274 11.50 16.82 8.20
CA CYS A 274 11.10 17.56 7.01
C CYS A 274 9.89 18.49 7.25
N TYR A 275 9.06 18.23 8.27
CA TYR A 275 7.76 18.86 8.46
C TYR A 275 7.78 20.39 8.44
N GLY A 276 8.76 21.01 9.09
CA GLY A 276 8.86 22.47 9.15
C GLY A 276 9.01 23.13 7.78
N GLU A 277 9.66 22.46 6.83
CA GLU A 277 9.79 22.91 5.45
C GLU A 277 8.52 22.64 4.64
N LEU A 278 7.92 21.46 4.81
CA LEU A 278 6.70 21.03 4.10
C LEU A 278 5.53 21.99 4.30
N VAL A 279 5.37 22.53 5.51
CA VAL A 279 4.21 23.37 5.85
C VAL A 279 4.40 24.86 5.62
N LYS A 280 5.53 25.28 5.02
CA LYS A 280 5.77 26.70 4.70
C LYS A 280 4.72 27.25 3.73
N ASP A 281 4.39 26.47 2.71
CA ASP A 281 3.47 26.89 1.66
C ASP A 281 2.03 26.47 1.96
N SER A 282 1.84 25.28 2.57
CA SER A 282 0.49 24.80 2.87
C SER A 282 0.44 23.67 3.89
N PHE A 283 -0.69 23.58 4.59
CA PHE A 283 -0.95 22.53 5.58
C PHE A 283 -1.59 21.29 4.93
N PRO A 284 -1.25 20.06 5.36
CA PRO A 284 -1.93 18.86 4.89
C PRO A 284 -3.36 18.80 5.42
N HIS A 285 -4.25 18.24 4.60
CA HIS A 285 -5.62 17.94 5.03
C HIS A 285 -5.71 16.55 5.68
N ILE A 286 -4.87 15.62 5.23
CA ILE A 286 -4.82 14.24 5.71
C ILE A 286 -3.38 13.71 5.61
N ILE A 287 -3.01 12.88 6.57
CA ILE A 287 -1.74 12.14 6.58
C ILE A 287 -2.05 10.67 6.30
N LEU A 288 -1.32 10.06 5.37
CA LEU A 288 -1.46 8.64 5.03
C LEU A 288 -0.11 7.95 5.20
N ALA A 289 -0.08 6.80 5.86
CA ALA A 289 1.11 5.96 5.98
C ALA A 289 0.72 4.51 5.72
N LEU A 290 0.91 4.06 4.48
CA LEU A 290 0.46 2.75 4.04
C LEU A 290 1.54 1.69 4.29
N ASN A 291 1.14 0.52 4.76
CA ASN A 291 2.03 -0.57 5.20
C ASN A 291 3.14 -0.08 6.15
N ALA A 292 2.80 0.85 7.03
CA ALA A 292 3.76 1.69 7.74
C ALA A 292 4.74 0.94 8.66
N GLY A 293 4.38 -0.27 9.10
CA GLY A 293 5.22 -1.05 9.99
C GLY A 293 5.54 -0.32 11.30
N ILE A 294 4.57 0.43 11.85
CA ILE A 294 4.79 1.31 13.02
C ILE A 294 5.43 0.57 14.20
N ALA A 295 4.98 -0.65 14.47
CA ALA A 295 5.53 -1.46 15.56
C ALA A 295 6.92 -2.06 15.24
N ALA A 296 7.33 -2.05 13.97
CA ALA A 296 8.60 -2.62 13.53
C ALA A 296 9.76 -1.60 13.57
N TYR A 297 9.48 -0.30 13.45
CA TYR A 297 10.50 0.75 13.37
C TYR A 297 10.33 1.81 14.45
N THR A 298 11.33 1.94 15.33
CA THR A 298 11.33 2.94 16.41
C THR A 298 11.43 4.39 15.90
N SER A 299 11.88 4.60 14.66
CA SER A 299 11.92 5.90 13.99
C SER A 299 10.54 6.55 13.82
N TRP A 300 9.45 5.79 13.99
CA TRP A 300 8.09 6.36 14.01
C TRP A 300 7.79 7.20 15.24
N LEU A 301 8.48 7.02 16.37
CA LEU A 301 8.10 7.69 17.63
C LEU A 301 8.03 9.23 17.51
N PRO A 302 9.06 9.94 17.00
CA PRO A 302 8.97 11.39 16.87
C PRO A 302 7.93 11.83 15.81
N THR A 303 7.72 11.01 14.77
CA THR A 303 6.65 11.24 13.77
C THR A 303 5.26 11.15 14.41
N LEU A 304 5.03 10.18 15.30
CA LEU A 304 3.75 10.01 15.99
C LEU A 304 3.47 11.13 16.99
N GLU A 305 4.50 11.59 17.70
CA GLU A 305 4.43 12.77 18.57
C GLU A 305 4.04 14.01 17.76
N LEU A 306 4.70 14.24 16.62
CA LEU A 306 4.34 15.32 15.71
C LEU A 306 2.90 15.21 15.19
N ILE A 307 2.47 14.04 14.71
CA ILE A 307 1.09 13.82 14.22
C ILE A 307 0.06 14.18 15.30
N LYS A 308 0.33 13.80 16.56
CA LYS A 308 -0.53 14.16 17.70
C LYS A 308 -0.60 15.68 17.90
N GLU A 309 0.54 16.37 17.79
CA GLU A 309 0.61 17.82 18.01
C GLU A 309 -0.16 18.61 16.95
N ILE A 310 -0.02 18.22 15.68
CA ILE A 310 -0.60 18.95 14.54
C ILE A 310 -2.09 18.66 14.33
N LYS A 311 -2.62 17.59 14.95
CA LYS A 311 -4.05 17.21 14.96
C LYS A 311 -4.69 17.08 13.58
N VAL A 312 -3.89 16.71 12.59
CA VAL A 312 -4.35 16.34 11.24
C VAL A 312 -4.85 14.91 11.27
N PRO A 313 -6.00 14.58 10.63
CA PRO A 313 -6.44 13.20 10.48
C PRO A 313 -5.34 12.34 9.87
N ALA A 314 -4.97 11.25 10.54
CA ALA A 314 -3.91 10.36 10.09
C ALA A 314 -4.42 8.94 9.95
N PHE A 315 -4.20 8.32 8.78
CA PHE A 315 -4.60 6.96 8.49
C PHE A 315 -3.40 6.08 8.19
N PHE A 316 -3.48 4.84 8.65
CA PHE A 316 -2.43 3.85 8.58
C PHE A 316 -2.98 2.55 8.00
N SER A 317 -2.16 1.83 7.25
CA SER A 317 -2.46 0.44 6.87
C SER A 317 -1.34 -0.52 7.27
N ASP A 318 -1.70 -1.80 7.39
CA ASP A 318 -0.74 -2.87 7.62
C ASP A 318 -1.15 -4.20 6.96
N TYR A 319 -0.21 -5.14 6.90
CA TYR A 319 -0.32 -6.38 6.15
C TYR A 319 -1.30 -7.40 6.76
N CYS A 320 -1.45 -7.38 8.08
CA CYS A 320 -2.33 -8.30 8.81
C CYS A 320 -2.84 -7.66 10.10
N GLU A 321 -3.87 -8.28 10.69
CA GLU A 321 -4.54 -7.75 11.87
C GLU A 321 -3.59 -7.67 13.08
N GLU A 322 -2.63 -8.58 13.20
CA GLU A 322 -1.65 -8.56 14.30
C GLU A 322 -0.72 -7.35 14.18
N ALA A 323 -0.20 -7.09 12.99
CA ALA A 323 0.67 -5.93 12.76
C ALA A 323 -0.10 -4.61 13.02
N SER A 324 -1.36 -4.52 12.56
CA SER A 324 -2.23 -3.38 12.88
C SER A 324 -2.51 -3.24 14.38
N TYR A 325 -2.74 -4.35 15.10
CA TYR A 325 -2.94 -4.33 16.55
C TYR A 325 -1.70 -3.79 17.27
N LEU A 326 -0.51 -4.28 16.91
CA LEU A 326 0.74 -3.81 17.50
C LEU A 326 0.99 -2.34 17.17
N ALA A 327 0.72 -1.91 15.93
CA ALA A 327 0.79 -0.51 15.53
C ALA A 327 -0.13 0.37 16.37
N VAL A 328 -1.39 -0.03 16.58
CA VAL A 328 -2.33 0.67 17.46
C VAL A 328 -1.82 0.76 18.90
N CYS A 329 -1.22 -0.30 19.44
CA CYS A 329 -0.59 -0.25 20.76
C CYS A 329 0.54 0.77 20.80
N CYS A 330 1.45 0.76 19.82
CA CYS A 330 2.55 1.72 19.72
C CYS A 330 2.05 3.16 19.61
N ILE A 331 1.05 3.41 18.75
CA ILE A 331 0.41 4.71 18.61
C ILE A 331 -0.21 5.16 19.93
N SER A 332 -0.96 4.28 20.60
CA SER A 332 -1.62 4.63 21.87
C SER A 332 -0.61 4.92 22.97
N SER A 333 0.50 4.20 23.02
CA SER A 333 1.59 4.44 23.96
C SER A 333 2.34 5.74 23.67
N ALA A 334 2.66 6.04 22.41
CA ALA A 334 3.38 7.26 22.02
C ALA A 334 2.49 8.51 22.17
N THR A 335 1.23 8.41 21.75
CA THR A 335 0.33 9.57 21.69
C THR A 335 -0.54 9.74 22.93
N GLY A 336 -0.69 8.71 23.77
CA GLY A 336 -1.66 8.69 24.86
C GLY A 336 -3.12 8.70 24.41
N THR A 337 -3.38 8.48 23.11
CA THR A 337 -4.72 8.58 22.50
C THR A 337 -5.07 7.28 21.80
N ALA A 338 -6.29 6.78 22.03
CA ALA A 338 -6.79 5.62 21.31
C ALA A 338 -7.16 6.01 19.86
N PRO A 339 -7.00 5.11 18.87
CA PRO A 339 -7.39 5.40 17.49
C PRO A 339 -8.88 5.73 17.38
N LYS A 340 -9.20 6.82 16.70
CA LYS A 340 -10.58 7.19 16.41
C LYS A 340 -11.20 6.24 15.40
N ILE A 341 -10.41 5.78 14.43
CA ILE A 341 -10.82 4.77 13.44
C ILE A 341 -10.25 3.42 13.87
N GLN A 342 -11.16 2.52 14.26
CA GLN A 342 -10.80 1.15 14.64
C GLN A 342 -10.26 0.37 13.44
N ILE A 343 -9.44 -0.65 13.72
CA ILE A 343 -8.90 -1.56 12.72
C ILE A 343 -10.06 -2.21 11.96
N GLN A 344 -10.08 -1.99 10.64
CA GLN A 344 -11.06 -2.57 9.74
C GLN A 344 -10.39 -3.09 8.47
N MET A 345 -10.95 -4.12 7.86
CA MET A 345 -10.44 -4.66 6.61
C MET A 345 -10.59 -3.62 5.49
N ASN A 346 -9.54 -3.43 4.71
CA ASN A 346 -9.59 -2.65 3.50
C ASN A 346 -10.19 -3.50 2.36
N PRO A 347 -11.33 -3.11 1.77
CA PRO A 347 -11.90 -3.86 0.65
C PRO A 347 -11.00 -3.87 -0.58
N PHE A 348 -10.09 -2.90 -0.69
CA PHE A 348 -9.16 -2.75 -1.81
C PHE A 348 -7.74 -3.24 -1.48
N ARG A 349 -7.58 -4.10 -0.48
CA ARG A 349 -6.30 -4.77 -0.20
C ARG A 349 -5.78 -5.50 -1.44
N GLN A 350 -4.46 -5.61 -1.57
CA GLN A 350 -3.85 -6.24 -2.74
C GLN A 350 -4.32 -7.71 -2.85
N PRO A 351 -4.85 -8.15 -4.00
CA PRO A 351 -5.36 -9.52 -4.19
C PRO A 351 -4.23 -10.54 -4.44
N SER A 352 -3.12 -10.43 -3.73
CA SER A 352 -2.04 -11.41 -3.75
C SER A 352 -1.39 -11.47 -2.38
N ARG A 353 -1.19 -12.69 -1.89
CA ARG A 353 -0.55 -12.93 -0.60
C ARG A 353 0.90 -12.43 -0.63
N VAL A 354 1.37 -11.92 0.50
CA VAL A 354 2.79 -11.64 0.72
C VAL A 354 3.55 -12.96 0.91
N GLU A 355 4.61 -13.17 0.13
CA GLU A 355 5.39 -14.43 0.13
C GLU A 355 6.19 -14.61 1.43
N GLU A 356 6.65 -13.51 2.06
CA GLU A 356 7.53 -13.51 3.22
C GLU A 356 6.82 -13.02 4.49
N SER A 357 5.98 -13.87 5.08
CA SER A 357 5.38 -13.59 6.40
C SER A 357 6.15 -14.29 7.53
N ALA A 358 6.27 -13.63 8.68
CA ALA A 358 6.77 -14.24 9.91
C ALA A 358 5.72 -15.15 10.58
N LEU A 359 4.43 -14.88 10.34
CA LEU A 359 3.28 -15.60 10.90
C LEU A 359 2.50 -16.33 9.78
N PHE A 360 1.84 -17.44 10.11
CA PHE A 360 0.94 -18.14 9.19
C PHE A 360 -0.37 -17.40 8.93
N LEU A 361 -0.58 -16.24 9.57
CA LEU A 361 -1.67 -15.34 9.26
C LEU A 361 -1.69 -15.02 7.75
N PRO A 362 -2.89 -14.87 7.16
CA PRO A 362 -3.02 -14.27 5.84
C PRO A 362 -2.52 -12.82 5.89
N CYS A 363 -1.60 -12.50 4.99
CA CYS A 363 -0.97 -11.18 4.88
C CYS A 363 -1.14 -10.68 3.45
N TYR A 364 -1.66 -9.47 3.31
CA TYR A 364 -1.92 -8.79 2.04
C TYR A 364 -1.45 -7.34 2.14
N SER A 365 -0.89 -6.77 1.08
CA SER A 365 -0.56 -5.34 1.11
C SER A 365 -1.82 -4.50 1.32
N ASN A 366 -1.76 -3.50 2.20
CA ASN A 366 -2.88 -2.67 2.63
C ASN A 366 -4.09 -3.48 3.14
N CYS A 367 -3.88 -4.55 3.90
CA CYS A 367 -4.95 -5.45 4.34
C CYS A 367 -5.95 -4.79 5.29
N PHE A 368 -5.45 -4.04 6.26
CA PHE A 368 -6.24 -3.37 7.28
C PHE A 368 -5.97 -1.87 7.27
N LEU A 369 -6.99 -1.08 7.61
CA LEU A 369 -6.93 0.38 7.75
C LEU A 369 -7.39 0.79 9.15
N PHE A 370 -6.73 1.78 9.72
CA PHE A 370 -7.04 2.40 11.02
C PHE A 370 -6.51 3.84 11.04
N GLY A 371 -6.85 4.63 12.05
CA GLY A 371 -6.50 6.04 12.05
C GLY A 371 -6.75 6.79 13.35
N LEU A 372 -6.02 7.90 13.51
CA LEU A 372 -6.06 8.83 14.64
C LEU A 372 -7.06 9.97 14.40
#